data_AF-A0AAW2LZ73-F1
#
_entry.id   AF-A0AAW2LZ73-F1
#
_cell.length_a   1.000
_cell.length_b   1.000
_cell.length_c   1.000
_cell.angle_alpha   90.00
_cell.angle_beta   90.00
_cell.angle_gamma   90.00
#
_symmetry.space_group_name_H-M   'P 1'
#
loop_
_entity.id
_entity.type
_entity.pdbx_description
1 polymer ?
#
loop_
_entity_poly.entity_id
_entity_poly.type
_entity_poly.pdbx_seq_one_letter_code
_entity_poly.pdbx_strand_id
1 'polypeptide(L)'
;MVVVFALGVTKHRLDTRTNRETQLEVSVRILVSFSCMEYFRRMRLPEYMDTIRAVIVSVQEHGSACVAFVESIPSYNDLINHNGPLHLQKVEYMWSADEVQTARIIFYMRVIPTCVDRLPPSVFKKVVAPIMFLYMGHPNGKVARYSHSVFVAFVSSGKDPRISWDYTIRGRASGVGAIVRHLPAGSPAIFYCIHSLVEKATSLSNSVSSHDSDLWKNWEGELEPSKKVLDLLLRLLALVDIQVLPSLMKLLAQLIVRLPVSGRDILLNQLYQQIADSDDVIRKPALVSWLQSLLYLSSQDTDKRKPKLVCGLNKLEQN
;
A
#
# COMPACT_ATOMS: atom_id res chain seq x y z
N MET A 1 -18.73 3.85 -32.72
CA MET A 1 -17.98 4.81 -33.57
C MET A 1 -16.56 5.05 -33.08
N VAL A 2 -16.34 5.43 -31.81
CA VAL A 2 -14.98 5.76 -31.27
C VAL A 2 -13.94 4.66 -31.49
N VAL A 3 -14.24 3.40 -31.14
CA VAL A 3 -13.29 2.27 -31.29
C VAL A 3 -12.88 2.05 -32.76
N VAL A 4 -13.85 2.15 -33.68
CA VAL A 4 -13.65 1.96 -35.12
C VAL A 4 -12.80 3.08 -35.71
N PHE A 5 -13.09 4.31 -35.29
CA PHE A 5 -12.35 5.48 -35.70
C PHE A 5 -10.90 5.40 -35.20
N ALA A 6 -10.68 5.04 -33.94
CA ALA A 6 -9.35 4.86 -33.38
C ALA A 6 -8.57 3.73 -34.09
N LEU A 7 -9.22 2.61 -34.43
CA LEU A 7 -8.60 1.55 -35.23
C LEU A 7 -8.24 2.03 -36.64
N GLY A 8 -9.10 2.83 -37.27
CA GLY A 8 -8.80 3.44 -38.56
C GLY A 8 -7.62 4.41 -38.49
N VAL A 9 -7.56 5.24 -37.45
CA VAL A 9 -6.44 6.17 -37.22
C VAL A 9 -5.14 5.42 -36.97
N THR A 10 -5.15 4.37 -36.16
CA THR A 10 -3.94 3.56 -35.92
C THR A 10 -3.42 2.92 -37.20
N LYS A 11 -4.30 2.30 -38.02
CA LYS A 11 -3.90 1.64 -39.27
C LYS A 11 -3.49 2.57 -40.41
N HIS A 12 -4.07 3.78 -40.49
CA HIS A 12 -3.87 4.65 -41.66
C HIS A 12 -3.03 5.90 -41.38
N ARG A 13 -2.96 6.39 -40.14
CA ARG A 13 -2.32 7.67 -39.80
C ARG A 13 -1.08 7.54 -38.92
N LEU A 14 -0.89 6.42 -38.23
CA LEU A 14 0.29 6.20 -37.39
C LEU A 14 1.42 5.45 -38.12
N ASP A 15 1.20 4.93 -39.33
CA ASP A 15 2.17 3.99 -39.93
C ASP A 15 3.36 4.64 -40.66
N THR A 16 3.26 5.79 -41.36
CA THR A 16 4.41 6.22 -42.21
C THR A 16 4.58 7.70 -42.58
N ARG A 17 3.63 8.62 -42.32
CA ARG A 17 3.71 10.02 -42.85
C ARG A 17 3.54 11.16 -41.84
N THR A 18 3.37 10.85 -40.56
CA THR A 18 3.07 11.83 -39.51
C THR A 18 4.30 12.11 -38.65
N ASN A 19 4.43 13.34 -38.16
CA ASN A 19 5.45 13.71 -37.19
C ASN A 19 5.34 12.78 -35.97
N ARG A 20 6.46 12.23 -35.50
CA ARG A 20 6.54 11.30 -34.37
C ARG A 20 5.90 11.87 -33.10
N GLU A 21 6.05 13.17 -32.88
CA GLU A 21 5.43 13.87 -31.75
C GLU A 21 3.90 13.85 -31.84
N THR A 22 3.34 14.14 -33.02
CA THR A 22 1.90 14.05 -33.27
C THR A 22 1.39 12.61 -33.14
N GLN A 23 2.17 11.62 -33.57
CA GLN A 23 1.83 10.20 -33.40
C GLN A 23 1.71 9.82 -31.92
N LEU A 24 2.65 10.25 -31.09
CA LEU A 24 2.63 10.01 -29.65
C LEU A 24 1.46 10.72 -28.97
N GLU A 25 1.21 11.98 -29.32
CA GLU A 25 0.08 12.75 -28.79
C GLU A 25 -1.26 12.07 -29.11
N VAL A 26 -1.45 11.64 -30.37
CA VAL A 26 -2.64 10.91 -30.80
C VAL A 26 -2.77 9.58 -30.05
N SER A 27 -1.66 8.86 -29.85
CA SER A 27 -1.65 7.59 -29.12
C SER A 27 -2.07 7.76 -27.66
N VAL A 28 -1.56 8.79 -26.97
CA VAL A 28 -2.00 9.15 -25.62
C VAL A 28 -3.48 9.52 -25.61
N ARG A 29 -3.94 10.37 -26.52
CA ARG A 29 -5.37 10.75 -26.62
C ARG A 29 -6.29 9.54 -26.86
N ILE A 30 -5.87 8.57 -27.66
CA ILE A 30 -6.59 7.31 -27.86
C ILE A 30 -6.70 6.54 -26.55
N LEU A 31 -5.59 6.36 -25.81
CA LEU A 31 -5.60 5.68 -24.51
C LEU A 31 -6.52 6.38 -23.51
N VAL A 32 -6.45 7.72 -23.42
CA VAL A 32 -7.32 8.50 -22.53
C VAL A 32 -8.79 8.33 -22.91
N SER A 33 -9.11 8.40 -24.22
CA SER A 33 -10.48 8.20 -24.70
C SER A 33 -10.98 6.79 -24.39
N PHE A 34 -10.13 5.78 -24.53
CA PHE A 34 -10.46 4.39 -24.26
C PHE A 34 -10.63 4.12 -22.76
N SER A 35 -9.95 4.86 -21.88
CA SER A 35 -10.17 4.80 -20.43
C SER A 35 -11.62 5.15 -20.08
N CYS A 36 -12.19 6.16 -20.72
CA CYS A 36 -13.59 6.57 -20.52
C CYS A 36 -14.60 5.56 -21.07
N MET A 37 -14.17 4.71 -22.00
CA MET A 37 -15.01 3.71 -22.66
C MET A 37 -14.79 2.29 -22.10
N GLU A 38 -13.91 2.09 -21.12
CA GLU A 38 -13.57 0.75 -20.58
C GLU A 38 -14.81 0.02 -20.04
N TYR A 39 -15.76 0.75 -19.47
CA TYR A 39 -17.02 0.18 -19.02
C TYR A 39 -17.78 -0.55 -20.16
N PHE A 40 -17.63 -0.07 -21.40
CA PHE A 40 -18.23 -0.63 -22.61
C PHE A 40 -17.29 -1.53 -23.42
N ARG A 41 -16.15 -1.99 -22.86
CA ARG A 41 -15.11 -2.75 -23.59
C ARG A 41 -15.62 -3.99 -24.35
N ARG A 42 -16.77 -4.56 -23.94
CA ARG A 42 -17.36 -5.74 -24.58
C ARG A 42 -17.92 -5.42 -25.96
N MET A 43 -18.23 -4.15 -26.24
CA MET A 43 -18.63 -3.70 -27.56
C MET A 43 -17.39 -3.62 -28.48
N ARG A 44 -17.29 -4.54 -29.44
CA ARG A 44 -16.17 -4.62 -30.40
C ARG A 44 -14.81 -4.86 -29.73
N LEU A 45 -14.79 -5.88 -28.88
CA LEU A 45 -13.61 -6.30 -28.12
C LEU A 45 -12.36 -6.55 -29.00
N PRO A 46 -12.44 -7.19 -30.18
CA PRO A 46 -11.26 -7.41 -31.03
C PRO A 46 -10.60 -6.08 -31.44
N GLU A 47 -11.38 -5.17 -32.00
CA GLU A 47 -10.90 -3.86 -32.47
C GLU A 47 -10.39 -2.99 -31.33
N TYR A 48 -11.04 -3.08 -30.17
CA TYR A 48 -10.61 -2.40 -28.94
C TYR A 48 -9.23 -2.89 -28.50
N MET A 49 -9.04 -4.21 -28.41
CA MET A 49 -7.78 -4.81 -27.96
C MET A 49 -6.65 -4.58 -28.97
N ASP A 50 -6.94 -4.67 -30.27
CA ASP A 50 -5.94 -4.43 -31.32
C ASP A 50 -5.45 -2.98 -31.30
N THR A 51 -6.38 -2.03 -31.17
CA THR A 51 -6.04 -0.59 -31.07
C THR A 51 -5.19 -0.33 -29.83
N ILE A 52 -5.55 -0.88 -28.67
CA ILE A 52 -4.78 -0.72 -27.42
C ILE A 52 -3.36 -1.26 -27.57
N ARG A 53 -3.22 -2.49 -28.08
CA ARG A 53 -1.88 -3.10 -28.25
C ARG A 53 -1.01 -2.25 -29.17
N ALA A 54 -1.57 -1.75 -30.28
CA ALA A 54 -0.84 -0.89 -31.20
C ALA A 54 -0.35 0.42 -30.54
N VAL A 55 -1.22 1.13 -29.81
CA VAL A 55 -0.84 2.41 -29.20
C VAL A 55 0.07 2.22 -27.98
N ILE A 56 -0.11 1.18 -27.17
CA ILE A 56 0.74 0.92 -25.99
C ILE A 56 2.20 0.73 -26.41
N VAL A 57 2.47 -0.02 -27.48
CA VAL A 57 3.84 -0.23 -27.97
C VAL A 57 4.53 1.10 -28.26
N SER A 58 3.82 2.06 -28.87
CA SER A 58 4.39 3.38 -29.13
C SER A 58 4.60 4.21 -27.85
N VAL A 59 3.65 4.15 -26.89
CA VAL A 59 3.68 4.97 -25.68
C VAL A 59 4.75 4.46 -24.70
N GLN A 60 4.84 3.15 -24.48
CA GLN A 60 5.75 2.54 -23.50
C GLN A 60 7.24 2.77 -23.81
N GLU A 61 7.58 3.02 -25.07
CA GLU A 61 8.95 3.33 -25.50
C GLU A 61 9.37 4.77 -25.17
N HIS A 62 8.42 5.68 -24.92
CA HIS A 62 8.67 7.12 -24.82
C HIS A 62 8.25 7.68 -23.44
N GLY A 63 9.23 8.11 -22.65
CA GLY A 63 9.00 8.60 -21.29
C GLY A 63 8.01 9.77 -21.20
N SER A 64 8.08 10.73 -22.14
CA SER A 64 7.17 11.89 -22.18
C SER A 64 5.70 11.47 -22.42
N ALA A 65 5.47 10.53 -23.33
CA ALA A 65 4.13 10.00 -23.60
C ALA A 65 3.59 9.19 -22.41
N CYS A 66 4.46 8.43 -21.72
CA CYS A 66 4.11 7.72 -20.50
C CYS A 66 3.67 8.69 -19.39
N VAL A 67 4.42 9.78 -19.19
CA VAL A 67 4.08 10.82 -18.21
C VAL A 67 2.75 11.47 -18.58
N ALA A 68 2.56 11.90 -19.83
CA ALA A 68 1.31 12.51 -20.28
C ALA A 68 0.08 11.59 -20.07
N PHE A 69 0.24 10.28 -20.32
CA PHE A 69 -0.81 9.30 -20.05
C PHE A 69 -1.08 9.09 -18.55
N VAL A 70 -0.05 9.10 -17.70
CA VAL A 70 -0.22 8.96 -16.25
C VAL A 70 -0.84 10.21 -15.65
N GLU A 71 -0.45 11.40 -16.10
CA GLU A 71 -1.00 12.67 -15.62
C GLU A 71 -2.47 12.88 -16.00
N SER A 72 -3.01 12.12 -16.96
CA SER A 72 -4.44 12.16 -17.29
C SER A 72 -5.33 11.30 -16.37
N ILE A 73 -4.76 10.60 -15.39
CA ILE A 73 -5.54 9.85 -14.40
C ILE A 73 -6.34 10.85 -13.53
N PRO A 74 -7.64 10.59 -13.25
CA PRO A 74 -8.42 11.43 -12.34
C PRO A 74 -7.71 11.64 -11.00
N SER A 75 -7.78 12.85 -10.42
CA SER A 75 -7.08 13.10 -9.16
C SER A 75 -7.70 12.28 -8.02
N TYR A 76 -6.93 12.05 -6.95
CA TYR A 76 -7.45 11.36 -5.77
C TYR A 76 -8.74 12.03 -5.25
N ASN A 77 -8.76 13.37 -5.21
CA ASN A 77 -9.92 14.13 -4.75
C ASN A 77 -11.14 13.94 -5.66
N ASP A 78 -10.96 13.83 -6.97
CA ASP A 78 -12.06 13.57 -7.91
C ASP A 78 -12.62 12.15 -7.78
N LEU A 79 -11.81 11.21 -7.28
CA LEU A 79 -12.22 9.82 -7.09
C LEU A 79 -12.98 9.60 -5.77
N ILE A 80 -12.62 10.33 -4.72
CA ILE A 80 -13.28 10.19 -3.41
C ILE A 80 -14.45 11.16 -3.22
N ASN A 81 -14.45 12.29 -3.94
CA ASN A 81 -15.51 13.29 -3.85
C ASN A 81 -16.23 13.36 -5.20
N HIS A 82 -17.55 13.19 -5.17
CA HIS A 82 -18.34 13.35 -6.38
C HIS A 82 -18.51 14.84 -6.70
N ASN A 83 -17.70 15.36 -7.63
CA ASN A 83 -17.84 16.71 -8.18
C ASN A 83 -18.85 16.77 -9.36
N GLY A 84 -19.76 15.81 -9.46
CA GLY A 84 -20.80 15.83 -10.49
C GLY A 84 -21.83 16.96 -10.29
N PRO A 85 -22.70 17.21 -11.28
CA PRO A 85 -23.62 18.34 -11.28
C PRO A 85 -24.42 18.41 -9.97
N LEU A 86 -24.44 19.60 -9.36
CA LEU A 86 -24.97 19.95 -8.03
C LEU A 86 -26.50 19.69 -7.82
N HIS A 87 -27.15 18.85 -8.64
CA HIS A 87 -28.60 18.68 -8.66
C HIS A 87 -29.13 17.43 -7.95
N LEU A 88 -28.26 16.59 -7.39
CA LEU A 88 -28.65 15.46 -6.54
C LEU A 88 -28.05 15.65 -5.15
N GLN A 89 -28.72 16.47 -4.34
CA GLN A 89 -28.44 16.51 -2.91
C GLN A 89 -28.66 15.12 -2.29
N LYS A 90 -27.65 14.67 -1.53
CA LYS A 90 -27.79 13.81 -0.36
C LYS A 90 -27.90 12.29 -0.58
N VAL A 91 -27.02 11.74 -1.41
CA VAL A 91 -26.56 10.34 -1.22
C VAL A 91 -25.08 10.40 -0.86
N GLU A 92 -24.70 9.76 0.24
CA GLU A 92 -23.31 9.62 0.64
C GLU A 92 -22.57 8.88 -0.49
N TYR A 93 -21.74 9.62 -1.24
CA TYR A 93 -21.03 9.05 -2.37
C TYR A 93 -20.03 8.02 -1.88
N MET A 94 -20.20 6.77 -2.34
CA MET A 94 -19.24 5.70 -2.10
C MET A 94 -18.42 5.46 -3.37
N TRP A 95 -17.17 5.91 -3.36
CA TRP A 95 -16.21 5.72 -4.46
C TRP A 95 -16.11 4.26 -4.94
N SER A 96 -16.23 3.30 -4.02
CA SER A 96 -16.12 1.87 -4.32
C SER A 96 -17.34 1.27 -5.00
N ALA A 97 -18.46 1.99 -5.05
CA ALA A 97 -19.68 1.57 -5.75
C ALA A 97 -19.78 2.15 -7.16
N ASP A 98 -18.91 3.10 -7.52
CA ASP A 98 -18.89 3.71 -8.85
C ASP A 98 -18.20 2.77 -9.85
N GLU A 99 -19.00 1.96 -10.54
CA GLU A 99 -18.50 0.99 -11.52
C GLU A 99 -17.87 1.65 -12.75
N VAL A 100 -18.30 2.86 -13.11
CA VAL A 100 -17.81 3.58 -14.29
C VAL A 100 -16.41 4.13 -14.02
N GLN A 101 -16.22 4.83 -12.89
CA GLN A 101 -14.90 5.28 -12.48
C GLN A 101 -13.98 4.11 -12.17
N THR A 102 -14.50 3.06 -11.54
CA THR A 102 -13.72 1.85 -11.27
C THR A 102 -13.24 1.19 -12.56
N ALA A 103 -14.08 1.06 -13.59
CA ALA A 103 -13.66 0.56 -14.89
C ALA A 103 -12.56 1.44 -15.50
N ARG A 104 -12.71 2.78 -15.44
CA ARG A 104 -11.71 3.73 -15.91
C ARG A 104 -10.36 3.56 -15.19
N ILE A 105 -10.36 3.41 -13.87
CA ILE A 105 -9.12 3.20 -13.11
C ILE A 105 -8.49 1.84 -13.42
N ILE A 106 -9.28 0.79 -13.58
CA ILE A 106 -8.77 -0.53 -14.01
C ILE A 106 -8.07 -0.44 -15.37
N PHE A 107 -8.56 0.41 -16.28
CA PHE A 107 -7.85 0.66 -17.54
C PHE A 107 -6.44 1.20 -17.29
N TYR A 108 -6.31 2.27 -16.52
CA TYR A 108 -5.00 2.83 -16.18
C TYR A 108 -4.10 1.82 -15.48
N MET A 109 -4.61 1.09 -14.49
CA MET A 109 -3.84 0.08 -13.74
C MET A 109 -3.36 -1.10 -14.59
N ARG A 110 -3.96 -1.36 -15.77
CA ARG A 110 -3.47 -2.35 -16.73
C ARG A 110 -2.38 -1.82 -17.65
N VAL A 111 -2.40 -0.52 -17.95
CA VAL A 111 -1.43 0.10 -18.86
C VAL A 111 -0.15 0.50 -18.11
N ILE A 112 -0.26 1.07 -16.91
CA ILE A 112 0.89 1.57 -16.12
C ILE A 112 2.02 0.53 -15.94
N PRO A 113 1.76 -0.77 -15.68
CA PRO A 113 2.83 -1.76 -15.54
C PRO A 113 3.73 -1.86 -16.77
N THR A 114 3.19 -1.60 -17.97
CA THR A 114 3.95 -1.70 -19.24
C THR A 114 4.96 -0.57 -19.42
N CYS A 115 4.78 0.55 -18.73
CA CYS A 115 5.63 1.72 -18.86
C CYS A 115 6.28 2.16 -17.53
N VAL A 116 6.17 1.34 -16.48
CA VAL A 116 6.65 1.68 -15.13
C VAL A 116 8.14 2.02 -15.12
N ASP A 117 8.95 1.35 -15.94
CA ASP A 117 10.40 1.57 -16.04
C ASP A 117 10.76 2.92 -16.66
N ARG A 118 9.87 3.54 -17.44
CA ARG A 118 10.08 4.85 -18.05
C ARG A 118 9.50 6.01 -17.23
N LEU A 119 8.67 5.73 -16.24
CA LEU A 119 8.03 6.76 -15.43
C LEU A 119 9.00 7.38 -14.40
N PRO A 120 9.12 8.72 -14.32
CA PRO A 120 9.87 9.35 -13.25
C PRO A 120 9.29 8.98 -11.86
N PRO A 121 10.13 8.68 -10.85
CA PRO A 121 9.66 8.35 -9.50
C PRO A 121 8.77 9.44 -8.90
N SER A 122 9.02 10.72 -9.21
CA SER A 122 8.21 11.85 -8.76
C SER A 122 6.77 11.82 -9.29
N VAL A 123 6.59 11.46 -10.56
CA VAL A 123 5.28 11.34 -11.22
C VAL A 123 4.53 10.13 -10.67
N PHE A 124 5.20 8.98 -10.55
CA PHE A 124 4.59 7.78 -9.96
C PHE A 124 4.12 8.05 -8.54
N LYS A 125 5.00 8.65 -7.73
CA LYS A 125 4.72 9.09 -6.36
C LYS A 125 3.48 9.98 -6.36
N LYS A 126 3.49 11.10 -7.10
CA LYS A 126 2.42 12.13 -7.10
C LYS A 126 1.07 11.63 -7.58
N VAL A 127 1.04 10.84 -8.65
CA VAL A 127 -0.20 10.54 -9.38
C VAL A 127 -0.65 9.09 -9.18
N VAL A 128 0.25 8.13 -9.38
CA VAL A 128 -0.12 6.71 -9.38
C VAL A 128 -0.30 6.18 -7.96
N ALA A 129 0.63 6.47 -7.05
CA ALA A 129 0.66 5.86 -5.73
C ALA A 129 -0.63 6.09 -4.91
N PRO A 130 -1.20 7.31 -4.80
CA PRO A 130 -2.41 7.54 -4.02
C PRO A 130 -3.60 6.70 -4.53
N ILE A 131 -3.75 6.62 -5.84
CA ILE A 131 -4.87 5.94 -6.51
C ILE A 131 -4.68 4.42 -6.46
N MET A 132 -3.44 3.96 -6.67
CA MET A 132 -3.08 2.56 -6.51
C MET A 132 -3.42 2.07 -5.11
N PHE A 133 -3.07 2.81 -4.05
CA PHE A 133 -3.40 2.42 -2.67
C PHE A 133 -4.89 2.50 -2.35
N LEU A 134 -5.61 3.48 -2.88
CA LEU A 134 -7.07 3.55 -2.75
C LEU A 134 -7.71 2.27 -3.31
N TYR A 135 -7.40 1.95 -4.57
CA TYR A 135 -8.00 0.80 -5.26
C TYR A 135 -7.46 -0.56 -4.81
N MET A 136 -6.30 -0.59 -4.16
CA MET A 136 -5.80 -1.79 -3.50
C MET A 136 -6.71 -2.22 -2.34
N GLY A 137 -7.33 -1.27 -1.65
CA GLY A 137 -8.34 -1.52 -0.61
C GLY A 137 -9.77 -1.67 -1.13
N HIS A 138 -9.97 -1.84 -2.44
CA HIS A 138 -11.30 -1.92 -3.04
C HIS A 138 -12.01 -3.24 -2.63
N PRO A 139 -13.31 -3.22 -2.25
CA PRO A 139 -14.02 -4.42 -1.77
C PRO A 139 -14.08 -5.54 -2.81
N ASN A 140 -14.15 -5.19 -4.10
CA ASN A 140 -14.02 -6.16 -5.18
C ASN A 140 -12.54 -6.56 -5.39
N GLY A 141 -12.19 -7.78 -4.97
CA GLY A 141 -10.83 -8.31 -5.08
C GLY A 141 -10.28 -8.40 -6.51
N LYS A 142 -11.13 -8.44 -7.56
CA LYS A 142 -10.64 -8.37 -8.96
C LYS A 142 -10.05 -7.00 -9.27
N VAL A 143 -10.61 -5.94 -8.69
CA VAL A 143 -10.16 -4.56 -8.87
C VAL A 143 -8.84 -4.35 -8.13
N ALA A 144 -8.79 -4.78 -6.87
CA ALA A 144 -7.58 -4.72 -6.04
C ALA A 144 -6.37 -5.39 -6.73
N ARG A 145 -6.57 -6.52 -7.41
CA ARG A 145 -5.52 -7.23 -8.16
C ARG A 145 -4.83 -6.38 -9.23
N TYR A 146 -5.54 -5.49 -9.91
CA TYR A 146 -4.89 -4.61 -10.90
C TYR A 146 -3.96 -3.61 -10.22
N SER A 147 -4.40 -3.02 -9.10
CA SER A 147 -3.55 -2.13 -8.28
C SER A 147 -2.35 -2.88 -7.69
N HIS A 148 -2.51 -4.15 -7.31
CA HIS A 148 -1.40 -5.00 -6.91
C HIS A 148 -0.40 -5.23 -8.06
N SER A 149 -0.88 -5.45 -9.28
CA SER A 149 0.00 -5.61 -10.45
C SER A 149 0.87 -4.38 -10.67
N VAL A 150 0.31 -3.17 -10.50
CA VAL A 150 1.08 -1.92 -10.59
C VAL A 150 2.12 -1.82 -9.48
N PHE A 151 1.74 -2.15 -8.25
CA PHE A 151 2.66 -2.15 -7.11
C PHE A 151 3.83 -3.10 -7.34
N VAL A 152 3.57 -4.33 -7.77
CA VAL A 152 4.61 -5.34 -8.04
C VAL A 152 5.51 -4.88 -9.16
N ALA A 153 4.96 -4.33 -10.25
CA ALA A 153 5.76 -3.80 -11.35
C ALA A 153 6.68 -2.66 -10.89
N PHE A 154 6.16 -1.74 -10.05
CA PHE A 154 6.97 -0.67 -9.48
C PHE A 154 8.11 -1.17 -8.60
N VAL A 155 7.84 -2.09 -7.67
CA VAL A 155 8.88 -2.67 -6.80
C VAL A 155 9.91 -3.45 -7.63
N SER A 156 9.46 -4.15 -8.67
CA SER A 156 10.34 -4.93 -9.55
C SER A 156 11.21 -4.07 -10.46
N SER A 157 10.79 -2.83 -10.75
CA SER A 157 11.56 -1.88 -11.59
C SER A 157 12.89 -1.44 -10.98
N GLY A 158 13.17 -1.81 -9.72
CA GLY A 158 14.41 -1.46 -9.02
C GLY A 158 14.54 0.04 -8.71
N LYS A 159 13.53 0.85 -9.05
CA LYS A 159 13.48 2.27 -8.68
C LYS A 159 13.40 2.38 -7.17
N ASP A 160 14.32 3.15 -6.57
CA ASP A 160 14.45 3.22 -5.12
C ASP A 160 13.09 3.56 -4.49
N PRO A 161 12.44 2.59 -3.84
CA PRO A 161 11.12 2.81 -3.31
C PRO A 161 11.19 3.88 -2.22
N ARG A 162 12.34 4.04 -1.53
CA ARG A 162 12.55 4.96 -0.40
C ARG A 162 12.17 6.41 -0.72
N ILE A 163 12.29 6.85 -1.97
CA ILE A 163 11.95 8.21 -2.41
C ILE A 163 10.42 8.38 -2.60
N SER A 164 9.68 7.29 -2.85
CA SER A 164 8.25 7.30 -3.20
C SER A 164 7.28 7.30 -2.01
N TRP A 165 7.67 6.85 -0.81
CA TRP A 165 6.72 6.47 0.26
C TRP A 165 6.32 7.57 1.26
N ASP A 166 6.77 8.82 1.11
CA ASP A 166 6.80 9.73 2.26
C ASP A 166 5.47 10.39 2.69
N TYR A 167 4.37 10.19 1.95
CA TYR A 167 3.03 10.63 2.35
C TYR A 167 2.08 9.43 2.11
N THR A 168 1.28 8.89 3.00
CA THR A 168 0.70 9.30 4.28
C THR A 168 0.81 8.05 5.15
N ILE A 169 1.15 8.15 6.44
CA ILE A 169 1.19 6.96 7.34
C ILE A 169 -0.14 6.19 7.32
N ARG A 170 -1.26 6.91 7.18
CA ARG A 170 -2.60 6.34 6.97
C ARG A 170 -2.73 5.54 5.66
N GLY A 171 -2.13 6.01 4.56
CA GLY A 171 -2.12 5.32 3.27
C GLY A 171 -1.17 4.12 3.23
N ARG A 172 -0.03 4.20 3.92
CA ARG A 172 0.86 3.04 4.16
C ARG A 172 0.14 1.97 4.99
N ALA A 173 -0.57 2.40 6.03
CA ALA A 173 -1.31 1.52 6.91
C ALA A 173 -2.47 0.78 6.24
N SER A 174 -3.32 1.52 5.53
CA SER A 174 -4.43 0.93 4.79
C SER A 174 -3.93 0.07 3.63
N GLY A 175 -2.86 0.49 2.95
CA GLY A 175 -2.23 -0.25 1.86
C GLY A 175 -1.67 -1.59 2.28
N VAL A 176 -0.84 -1.65 3.33
CA VAL A 176 -0.27 -2.93 3.81
C VAL A 176 -1.37 -3.88 4.30
N GLY A 177 -2.38 -3.37 5.00
CA GLY A 177 -3.53 -4.17 5.40
C GLY A 177 -4.31 -4.76 4.22
N ALA A 178 -4.45 -4.00 3.12
CA ALA A 178 -5.07 -4.48 1.89
C ALA A 178 -4.19 -5.52 1.17
N ILE A 179 -2.88 -5.28 1.07
CA ILE A 179 -1.90 -6.23 0.51
C ILE A 179 -1.95 -7.56 1.24
N VAL A 180 -1.95 -7.54 2.57
CA VAL A 180 -2.00 -8.74 3.39
C VAL A 180 -3.31 -9.51 3.20
N ARG A 181 -4.43 -8.81 2.98
CA ARG A 181 -5.74 -9.44 2.77
C ARG A 181 -5.97 -9.98 1.36
N HIS A 182 -5.37 -9.37 0.35
CA HIS A 182 -5.71 -9.63 -1.05
C HIS A 182 -4.61 -10.34 -1.84
N LEU A 183 -3.38 -10.41 -1.33
CA LEU A 183 -2.33 -11.22 -1.90
C LEU A 183 -2.33 -12.65 -1.34
N PRO A 184 -1.88 -13.64 -2.13
CA PRO A 184 -1.67 -14.98 -1.62
C PRO A 184 -0.69 -14.97 -0.44
N ALA A 185 -0.95 -15.86 0.52
CA ALA A 185 -0.06 -16.13 1.63
C ALA A 185 1.38 -16.34 1.13
N GLY A 186 2.35 -15.71 1.82
CA GLY A 186 3.76 -15.83 1.48
C GLY A 186 4.22 -15.01 0.27
N SER A 187 3.38 -14.11 -0.29
CA SER A 187 3.83 -13.23 -1.37
C SER A 187 5.03 -12.36 -0.96
N PRO A 188 6.11 -12.28 -1.78
CA PRO A 188 7.26 -11.39 -1.52
C PRO A 188 6.88 -9.93 -1.29
N ALA A 189 5.78 -9.47 -1.90
CA ALA A 189 5.27 -8.12 -1.70
C ALA A 189 4.77 -7.89 -0.27
N ILE A 190 4.18 -8.89 0.38
CA ILE A 190 3.75 -8.81 1.79
C ILE A 190 4.99 -8.61 2.68
N PHE A 191 6.02 -9.44 2.49
CA PHE A 191 7.27 -9.35 3.25
C PHE A 191 7.97 -8.00 3.05
N TYR A 192 8.08 -7.54 1.80
CA TYR A 192 8.68 -6.25 1.47
C TYR A 192 7.95 -5.08 2.15
N CYS A 193 6.62 -5.10 2.11
CA CYS A 193 5.78 -4.09 2.76
C CYS A 193 5.94 -4.04 4.27
N ILE A 194 5.92 -5.21 4.91
CA ILE A 194 6.11 -5.32 6.37
C ILE A 194 7.51 -4.82 6.75
N HIS A 195 8.55 -5.25 6.03
CA HIS A 195 9.92 -4.82 6.28
C HIS A 195 10.06 -3.30 6.15
N SER A 196 9.56 -2.73 5.05
CA SER A 196 9.60 -1.27 4.81
C SER A 196 8.86 -0.49 5.91
N LEU A 197 7.76 -1.05 6.42
CA LEU A 197 6.97 -0.44 7.49
C LEU A 197 7.73 -0.45 8.82
N VAL A 198 8.35 -1.58 9.18
CA VAL A 198 9.18 -1.70 10.40
C VAL A 198 10.41 -0.81 10.33
N GLU A 199 11.06 -0.72 9.17
CA GLU A 199 12.21 0.16 8.96
C GLU A 199 11.82 1.64 9.15
N LYS A 200 10.67 2.06 8.60
CA LYS A 200 10.15 3.42 8.86
C LYS A 200 9.77 3.62 10.33
N ALA A 201 9.15 2.64 10.98
CA ALA A 201 8.85 2.70 12.41
C ALA A 201 10.12 2.91 13.23
N THR A 202 11.19 2.20 12.87
CA THR A 202 12.51 2.30 13.49
C THR A 202 13.14 3.68 13.25
N SER A 203 13.04 4.20 12.02
CA SER A 203 13.54 5.55 11.70
C SER A 203 12.81 6.62 12.51
N LEU A 204 11.48 6.51 12.65
CA LEU A 204 10.68 7.44 13.43
C LEU A 204 10.99 7.33 14.94
N SER A 205 11.14 6.12 15.47
CA SER A 205 11.49 5.93 16.88
C SER A 205 12.86 6.53 17.22
N ASN A 206 13.82 6.42 16.29
CA ASN A 206 15.17 6.98 16.46
C ASN A 206 15.17 8.52 16.39
N SER A 207 14.34 9.12 15.53
CA SER A 207 14.21 10.59 15.49
C SER A 207 13.53 11.18 16.72
N VAL A 208 12.58 10.45 17.32
CA VAL A 208 11.86 10.91 18.53
C VAL A 208 12.73 10.79 19.77
N SER A 209 13.61 9.79 19.83
CA SER A 209 14.51 9.59 20.97
C SER A 209 15.66 10.62 21.07
N SER A 210 15.86 11.48 20.06
CA SER A 210 16.83 12.57 20.14
C SER A 210 16.28 13.88 20.72
N HIS A 211 14.97 14.04 20.84
CA HIS A 211 14.39 15.36 21.11
C HIS A 211 13.48 15.51 22.34
N ASP A 212 12.85 14.48 22.90
CA ASP A 212 12.12 14.64 24.16
C ASP A 212 11.84 13.31 24.89
N SER A 213 12.34 13.20 26.12
CA SER A 213 12.05 12.08 27.04
C SER A 213 10.63 12.13 27.60
N ASP A 214 9.93 13.27 27.48
CA ASP A 214 8.61 13.51 28.09
C ASP A 214 7.44 13.18 27.15
N LEU A 215 7.66 13.06 25.84
CA LEU A 215 6.62 12.67 24.87
C LEU A 215 6.11 11.23 25.08
N TRP A 216 6.96 10.32 25.56
CA TRP A 216 6.60 8.92 25.81
C TRP A 216 5.68 8.74 27.03
N LYS A 217 5.57 9.74 27.91
CA LYS A 217 4.67 9.70 29.07
C LYS A 217 3.26 10.16 28.74
N ASN A 218 3.08 10.98 27.70
CA ASN A 218 1.79 11.59 27.34
C ASN A 218 1.11 10.84 26.19
N TRP A 219 0.91 9.53 26.34
CA TRP A 219 0.40 8.63 25.30
C TRP A 219 -1.08 8.82 24.93
N GLU A 220 -1.72 9.90 25.38
CA GLU A 220 -3.15 10.21 25.23
C GLU A 220 -3.50 11.12 24.03
N GLY A 221 -2.51 11.64 23.30
CA GLY A 221 -2.75 12.48 22.11
C GLY A 221 -2.96 11.70 20.80
N GLU A 222 -3.95 12.09 19.99
CA GLU A 222 -4.36 11.49 18.71
C GLU A 222 -3.34 11.60 17.52
N LEU A 223 -2.12 12.09 17.73
CA LEU A 223 -1.35 12.72 16.63
C LEU A 223 0.13 12.34 16.47
N GLU A 224 0.62 11.26 17.08
CA GLU A 224 2.00 10.80 16.82
C GLU A 224 2.08 9.81 15.62
N PRO A 225 2.84 10.15 14.56
CA PRO A 225 3.19 9.26 13.43
C PRO A 225 3.66 7.86 13.85
N SER A 226 4.46 7.81 14.92
CA SER A 226 5.11 6.61 15.46
C SER A 226 4.07 5.61 15.99
N LYS A 227 3.13 6.07 16.82
CA LYS A 227 2.05 5.27 17.43
C LYS A 227 1.13 4.66 16.37
N LYS A 228 0.75 5.41 15.33
CA LYS A 228 -0.11 4.90 14.24
C LYS A 228 0.55 3.79 13.42
N VAL A 229 1.86 3.89 13.19
CA VAL A 229 2.63 2.84 12.51
C VAL A 229 2.73 1.60 13.39
N LEU A 230 2.92 1.79 14.69
CA LEU A 230 3.03 0.72 15.67
C LEU A 230 1.70 -0.02 15.88
N ASP A 231 0.59 0.71 16.05
CA ASP A 231 -0.76 0.14 16.13
C ASP A 231 -1.12 -0.67 14.89
N LEU A 232 -0.73 -0.19 13.70
CA LEU A 232 -0.88 -0.94 12.47
C LEU A 232 -0.05 -2.22 12.49
N LEU A 233 1.22 -2.14 12.86
CA LEU A 233 2.11 -3.29 12.94
C LEU A 233 1.57 -4.36 13.91
N LEU A 234 0.96 -3.94 15.02
CA LEU A 234 0.26 -4.81 15.96
C LEU A 234 -1.00 -5.41 15.33
N ARG A 235 -1.83 -4.61 14.65
CA ARG A 235 -3.00 -5.12 13.91
C ARG A 235 -2.61 -6.11 12.80
N LEU A 236 -1.43 -5.98 12.21
CA LEU A 236 -0.94 -6.93 11.21
C LEU A 236 -0.73 -8.32 11.81
N LEU A 237 -0.39 -8.47 13.10
CA LEU A 237 -0.29 -9.79 13.75
C LEU A 237 -1.60 -10.58 13.65
N ALA A 238 -2.74 -9.89 13.74
CA ALA A 238 -4.06 -10.51 13.61
C ALA A 238 -4.46 -10.79 12.15
N LEU A 239 -3.87 -10.08 11.18
CA LEU A 239 -4.28 -10.11 9.77
C LEU A 239 -3.39 -10.98 8.88
N VAL A 240 -2.10 -11.14 9.22
CA VAL A 240 -1.17 -11.90 8.38
C VAL A 240 -1.44 -13.39 8.45
N ASP A 241 -1.24 -14.04 7.30
CA ASP A 241 -1.23 -15.48 7.20
C ASP A 241 -0.13 -16.10 8.08
N ILE A 242 -0.36 -17.34 8.52
CA ILE A 242 0.57 -18.10 9.37
C ILE A 242 1.97 -18.24 8.76
N GLN A 243 2.13 -18.23 7.44
CA GLN A 243 3.42 -18.29 6.77
C GLN A 243 4.24 -16.99 6.93
N VAL A 244 3.57 -15.85 7.08
CA VAL A 244 4.19 -14.53 7.22
C VAL A 244 4.41 -14.17 8.69
N LEU A 245 3.59 -14.74 9.57
CA LEU A 245 3.55 -14.46 11.00
C LEU A 245 4.93 -14.55 11.70
N PRO A 246 5.76 -15.61 11.51
CA PRO A 246 7.07 -15.69 12.16
C PRO A 246 8.02 -14.54 11.76
N SER A 247 7.98 -14.12 10.50
CA SER A 247 8.82 -13.03 10.00
C SER A 247 8.39 -11.69 10.59
N LEU A 248 7.07 -11.44 10.69
CA LEU A 248 6.54 -10.25 11.34
C LEU A 248 6.90 -10.21 12.83
N MET A 249 6.73 -11.32 13.55
CA MET A 249 7.08 -11.45 14.97
C MET A 249 8.57 -11.15 15.22
N LYS A 250 9.46 -11.64 14.36
CA LYS A 250 10.90 -11.36 14.43
C LYS A 250 11.21 -9.87 14.23
N LEU A 251 10.60 -9.23 13.22
CA LEU A 251 10.82 -7.81 12.94
C LEU A 251 10.25 -6.93 14.06
N LEU A 252 9.10 -7.30 14.63
CA LEU A 252 8.53 -6.59 15.77
C LEU A 252 9.36 -6.76 17.03
N ALA A 253 9.89 -7.96 17.29
CA ALA A 253 10.82 -8.16 18.39
C ALA A 253 12.00 -7.19 18.34
N GLN A 254 12.61 -7.05 17.15
CA GLN A 254 13.73 -6.13 16.94
C GLN A 254 13.36 -4.66 17.16
N LEU A 255 12.13 -4.27 16.78
CA LEU A 255 11.62 -2.92 17.03
C LEU A 255 11.37 -2.68 18.52
N ILE A 256 10.68 -3.61 19.19
CA ILE A 256 10.27 -3.49 20.60
C ILE A 256 11.47 -3.39 21.53
N VAL A 257 12.52 -4.18 21.28
CA VAL A 257 13.76 -4.13 22.06
C VAL A 257 14.46 -2.77 21.94
N ARG A 258 14.27 -2.04 20.84
CA ARG A 258 14.88 -0.71 20.63
C ARG A 258 14.08 0.45 21.23
N LEU A 259 12.85 0.20 21.70
CA LEU A 259 12.02 1.26 22.28
C LEU A 259 12.49 1.62 23.71
N PRO A 260 12.27 2.87 24.16
CA PRO A 260 12.45 3.24 25.56
C PRO A 260 11.61 2.38 26.50
N VAL A 261 12.10 2.15 27.72
CA VAL A 261 11.48 1.25 28.71
C VAL A 261 10.00 1.60 28.96
N SER A 262 9.68 2.89 29.11
CA SER A 262 8.30 3.36 29.30
C SER A 262 7.38 3.00 28.15
N GLY A 263 7.81 3.19 26.89
CA GLY A 263 7.01 2.83 25.71
C GLY A 263 6.92 1.32 25.49
N ARG A 264 7.99 0.60 25.82
CA ARG A 264 8.07 -0.86 25.71
C ARG A 264 7.06 -1.54 26.62
N ASP A 265 6.98 -1.13 27.90
CA ASP A 265 6.11 -1.77 28.88
C ASP A 265 4.62 -1.56 28.54
N ILE A 266 4.24 -0.36 28.09
CA ILE A 266 2.84 -0.09 27.70
C ILE A 266 2.48 -0.92 26.45
N LEU A 267 3.37 -1.02 25.48
CA LEU A 267 3.13 -1.80 24.27
C LEU A 267 3.06 -3.31 24.55
N LEU A 268 3.91 -3.84 25.42
CA LEU A 268 3.86 -5.24 25.83
C LEU A 268 2.54 -5.56 26.54
N ASN A 269 2.03 -4.65 27.36
CA ASN A 269 0.72 -4.79 28.00
C ASN A 269 -0.43 -4.76 26.98
N GLN A 270 -0.37 -3.89 25.97
CA GLN A 270 -1.35 -3.86 24.87
C GLN A 270 -1.32 -5.15 24.04
N LEU A 271 -0.12 -5.65 23.73
CA LEU A 271 0.06 -6.94 23.04
C LEU A 271 -0.53 -8.09 23.85
N TYR A 272 -0.27 -8.11 25.16
CA TYR A 272 -0.81 -9.12 26.06
C TYR A 272 -2.34 -9.15 26.00
N GLN A 273 -2.99 -7.99 26.14
CA GLN A 273 -4.45 -7.87 26.06
C GLN A 273 -4.99 -8.33 24.69
N GLN A 274 -4.38 -7.86 23.59
CA GLN A 274 -4.81 -8.26 22.24
C GLN A 274 -4.67 -9.78 21.99
N ILE A 275 -3.62 -10.42 22.50
CA ILE A 275 -3.42 -11.86 22.37
C ILE A 275 -4.38 -12.62 23.30
N ALA A 276 -4.61 -12.13 24.51
CA ALA A 276 -5.54 -12.71 25.47
C ALA A 276 -6.98 -12.73 24.93
N ASP A 277 -7.41 -11.62 24.31
CA ASP A 277 -8.74 -11.44 23.72
C ASP A 277 -8.89 -12.10 22.34
N SER A 278 -7.82 -12.64 21.77
CA SER A 278 -7.88 -13.31 20.46
C SER A 278 -8.49 -14.70 20.56
N ASP A 279 -9.52 -14.97 19.76
CA ASP A 279 -10.15 -16.29 19.60
C ASP A 279 -9.38 -17.23 18.66
N ASP A 280 -8.24 -16.79 18.11
CA ASP A 280 -7.48 -17.59 17.15
C ASP A 280 -6.66 -18.69 17.82
N VAL A 281 -7.28 -19.85 18.02
CA VAL A 281 -6.67 -21.00 18.70
C VAL A 281 -5.41 -21.52 17.98
N ILE A 282 -5.26 -21.28 16.67
CA ILE A 282 -4.12 -21.79 15.88
C ILE A 282 -2.87 -20.91 16.10
N ARG A 283 -3.02 -19.59 16.05
CA ARG A 283 -1.89 -18.65 16.14
C ARG A 283 -1.55 -18.25 17.57
N LYS A 284 -2.53 -18.28 18.49
CA LYS A 284 -2.38 -17.83 19.88
C LYS A 284 -1.25 -18.52 20.64
N PRO A 285 -1.03 -19.85 20.57
CA PRO A 285 0.09 -20.49 21.28
C PRO A 285 1.46 -19.93 20.87
N ALA A 286 1.68 -19.72 19.57
CA ALA A 286 2.93 -19.17 19.05
C ALA A 286 3.12 -17.70 19.48
N LEU A 287 2.05 -16.91 19.47
CA LEU A 287 2.06 -15.51 19.91
C LEU A 287 2.33 -15.38 21.41
N VAL A 288 1.73 -16.23 22.25
CA VAL A 288 1.97 -16.26 23.70
C VAL A 288 3.42 -16.61 24.01
N SER A 289 3.95 -17.67 23.39
CA SER A 289 5.35 -18.09 23.57
C SER A 289 6.36 -16.99 23.15
N TRP A 290 6.06 -16.30 22.06
CA TRP A 290 6.86 -15.17 21.60
C TRP A 290 6.78 -13.96 22.54
N LEU A 291 5.59 -13.60 23.03
CA LEU A 291 5.43 -12.51 23.98
C LEU A 291 6.18 -12.79 25.28
N GLN A 292 6.12 -14.02 25.79
CA GLN A 292 6.90 -14.45 26.96
C GLN A 292 8.41 -14.31 26.72
N SER A 293 8.88 -14.68 25.52
CA SER A 293 10.29 -14.50 25.14
C SER A 293 10.68 -13.02 25.12
N LEU A 294 9.80 -12.12 24.66
CA LEU A 294 10.04 -10.68 24.69
C LEU A 294 10.05 -10.08 26.09
N LEU A 295 9.15 -10.52 26.96
CA LEU A 295 9.11 -10.11 28.36
C LEU A 295 10.40 -10.53 29.07
N TYR A 296 10.88 -11.75 28.80
CA TYR A 296 12.15 -12.25 29.34
C TYR A 296 13.36 -11.45 28.85
N LEU A 297 13.45 -11.13 27.56
CA LEU A 297 14.53 -10.28 27.03
C LEU A 297 14.47 -8.86 27.62
N SER A 298 13.26 -8.35 27.84
CA SER A 298 13.03 -7.02 28.40
C SER A 298 13.44 -6.94 29.87
N SER A 299 13.30 -8.03 30.65
CA SER A 299 13.71 -8.11 32.05
C SER A 299 15.22 -8.30 32.22
N GLN A 300 15.90 -9.03 31.31
CA GLN A 300 17.36 -9.14 31.33
C GLN A 300 18.07 -7.80 31.10
N ASP A 301 17.51 -6.93 30.23
CA ASP A 301 18.09 -5.61 29.94
C ASP A 301 18.00 -4.65 31.13
N THR A 302 16.96 -4.82 31.97
CA THR A 302 16.82 -4.07 33.23
C THR A 302 17.78 -4.57 34.31
N ASP A 303 18.13 -5.86 34.31
CA ASP A 303 19.01 -6.48 35.31
C ASP A 303 20.51 -6.15 35.05
N LYS A 304 20.89 -5.96 33.79
CA LYS A 304 22.25 -5.46 33.43
C LYS A 304 22.50 -3.99 33.81
N ARG A 305 21.46 -3.23 34.15
CA ARG A 305 21.54 -1.80 34.51
C ARG A 305 21.34 -1.50 36.00
N LYS A 306 21.27 -2.49 36.88
CA LYS A 306 21.24 -2.25 38.34
C LYS A 306 22.18 -3.19 39.09
N PRO A 307 23.01 -2.70 40.04
CA PRO A 307 23.57 -3.57 41.06
C PRO A 307 22.47 -3.96 42.06
N LYS A 308 22.35 -5.28 42.28
CA LYS A 308 21.70 -6.03 43.40
C LYS A 308 20.62 -5.31 44.22
N LEU A 309 19.41 -5.88 44.24
CA LEU A 309 18.63 -6.16 45.48
C LEU A 309 17.40 -7.05 45.20
N VAL A 310 17.61 -8.36 45.40
CA VAL A 310 16.85 -9.35 46.19
C VAL A 310 15.30 -9.43 46.13
N CYS A 311 14.88 -10.67 45.81
CA CYS A 311 13.70 -11.46 46.23
C CYS A 311 12.29 -11.20 45.67
N GLY A 312 11.76 -12.28 45.07
CA GLY A 312 10.52 -12.87 45.55
C GLY A 312 9.50 -13.17 44.47
N LEU A 313 9.58 -14.34 43.84
CA LEU A 313 8.45 -14.97 43.12
C LEU A 313 8.74 -16.47 42.89
N ASN A 314 8.79 -17.23 43.99
CA ASN A 314 8.53 -18.67 43.97
C ASN A 314 7.21 -18.88 44.72
N LYS A 315 6.11 -19.01 43.98
CA LYS A 315 4.90 -19.76 44.33
C LYS A 315 3.85 -19.50 43.25
N LEU A 316 3.71 -20.46 42.34
CA LEU A 316 2.45 -20.91 41.74
C LEU A 316 2.78 -22.10 40.81
N GLU A 317 3.27 -23.17 41.43
CA GLU A 317 3.00 -24.53 40.98
C GLU A 317 2.43 -25.27 42.19
N GLN A 318 1.40 -26.09 41.94
CA GLN A 318 0.60 -26.89 42.89
C GLN A 318 -0.64 -26.18 43.48
N ASN A 319 -1.72 -26.18 42.70
CA ASN A 319 -2.87 -27.07 42.91
C ASN A 319 -3.82 -27.01 41.72
#